data_AF-A0A6A7SGI0-F1
#
_entry.id   AF-A0A6A7SGI0-F1
#
_cell.length_a   1.000
_cell.length_b   1.000
_cell.length_c   1.000
_cell.angle_alpha   90.00
_cell.angle_beta   90.00
_cell.angle_gamma   90.00
#
_symmetry.space_group_name_H-M   'P 1'
#
loop_
_entity.id
_entity.type
_entity.pdbx_description
1 polymer ?
#
loop_
_entity_poly.entity_id
_entity_poly.type
_entity_poly.pdbx_seq_one_letter_code
_entity_poly.pdbx_strand_id
1 'polypeptide(L)'
;MRNARAERWGNPVWEARYVGCGLSLDEAAEWLGIHPRTLYRQEVGEARPAGPVLRALRLRAGDLGQCHQDWQGWRIGPDGLLYWEHLRRGFRPGEIAALPCHYQVAVQLRKMTREYRRIQALLKRRNRRF
;
A
#
# COMPACT_ATOMS: atom_id res chain seq x y z
N MET A 1 -11.97 -38.55 4.35
CA MET A 1 -12.12 -37.14 4.78
C MET A 1 -10.84 -36.41 4.38
N ARG A 2 -10.88 -35.54 3.35
CA ARG A 2 -9.73 -34.70 3.01
C ARG A 2 -9.58 -33.63 4.10
N ASN A 3 -8.34 -33.37 4.51
CA ASN A 3 -8.02 -32.40 5.56
C ASN A 3 -8.33 -30.98 5.03
N ALA A 4 -9.52 -30.45 5.32
CA ALA A 4 -10.00 -29.14 4.87
C ALA A 4 -9.09 -27.95 5.26
N ARG A 5 -8.13 -28.15 6.18
CA ARG A 5 -7.13 -27.16 6.59
C ARG A 5 -5.97 -27.04 5.61
N ALA A 6 -5.61 -28.11 4.90
CA ALA A 6 -4.53 -28.12 3.91
C ALA A 6 -4.96 -27.53 2.56
N GLU A 7 -6.26 -27.57 2.23
CA GLU A 7 -6.81 -27.08 0.95
C GLU A 7 -6.97 -25.54 0.88
N ARG A 8 -6.80 -24.82 2.00
CA ARG A 8 -7.00 -23.35 2.06
C ARG A 8 -5.76 -22.51 1.76
N TRP A 9 -4.57 -23.09 1.94
CA TRP A 9 -3.31 -22.39 1.66
C TRP A 9 -3.18 -22.15 0.16
N GLY A 10 -2.92 -20.89 -0.24
CA GLY A 10 -2.93 -20.48 -1.65
C GLY A 10 -4.31 -20.10 -2.19
N ASN A 11 -5.37 -20.18 -1.39
CA ASN A 11 -6.69 -19.70 -1.81
C ASN A 11 -6.79 -18.17 -1.64
N PRO A 12 -7.05 -17.41 -2.71
CA PRO A 12 -7.01 -15.95 -2.67
C PRO A 12 -8.11 -15.33 -1.80
N VAL A 13 -9.25 -16.02 -1.63
CA VAL A 13 -10.35 -15.55 -0.76
C VAL A 13 -9.96 -15.73 0.70
N TRP A 14 -9.41 -16.90 1.04
CA TRP A 14 -8.94 -17.19 2.39
C TRP A 14 -7.81 -16.23 2.79
N GLU A 15 -6.83 -16.00 1.91
CA GLU A 15 -5.73 -15.06 2.15
C GLU A 15 -6.24 -13.64 2.36
N ALA A 16 -7.10 -13.13 1.48
CA ALA A 16 -7.63 -11.78 1.59
C ALA A 16 -8.46 -11.59 2.87
N ARG A 17 -9.31 -12.55 3.24
CA ARG A 17 -10.12 -12.48 4.46
C ARG A 17 -9.27 -12.62 5.72
N TYR A 18 -8.56 -13.74 5.85
CA TYR A 18 -7.94 -14.13 7.11
C TYR A 18 -6.61 -13.41 7.32
N VAL A 19 -5.74 -13.39 6.32
CA VAL A 19 -4.43 -12.74 6.43
C VAL A 19 -4.55 -11.24 6.20
N GLY A 20 -5.32 -10.82 5.20
CA GLY A 20 -5.49 -9.41 4.84
C GLY A 20 -6.38 -8.63 5.80
N CYS A 21 -7.59 -9.13 6.05
CA CYS A 21 -8.57 -8.40 6.88
C CYS A 21 -8.58 -8.82 8.36
N GLY A 22 -8.01 -9.99 8.71
CA GLY A 22 -8.09 -10.53 10.07
C GLY A 22 -9.49 -10.96 10.51
N LEU A 23 -10.44 -11.10 9.57
CA LEU A 23 -11.84 -11.40 9.88
C LEU A 23 -12.08 -12.89 10.03
N SER A 24 -12.96 -13.28 10.93
CA SER A 24 -13.59 -14.60 10.92
C SER A 24 -14.47 -14.78 9.68
N LEU A 25 -14.89 -16.02 9.43
CA LEU A 25 -15.70 -16.33 8.27
C LEU A 25 -17.11 -15.71 8.36
N ASP A 26 -17.69 -15.68 9.56
CA ASP A 26 -19.02 -15.10 9.80
C ASP A 26 -18.98 -13.57 9.71
N GLU A 27 -17.99 -12.91 10.33
CA GLU A 27 -17.83 -11.45 10.23
C GLU A 27 -17.63 -10.98 8.78
N ALA A 28 -16.83 -11.73 8.01
CA ALA A 28 -16.61 -11.41 6.60
C ALA A 28 -17.88 -11.64 5.76
N ALA A 29 -18.65 -12.69 6.05
CA ALA A 29 -19.89 -12.98 5.35
C ALA A 29 -20.97 -11.94 5.65
N GLU A 30 -21.08 -11.52 6.91
CA GLU A 30 -21.94 -10.42 7.35
C GLU A 30 -21.57 -9.11 6.65
N TRP A 31 -20.28 -8.74 6.68
CA TRP A 31 -19.78 -7.53 6.02
C TRP A 31 -20.02 -7.53 4.50
N LEU A 32 -19.90 -8.68 3.85
CA LEU A 32 -20.16 -8.86 2.42
C LEU A 32 -21.66 -8.97 2.08
N GLY A 33 -22.53 -9.16 3.07
CA GLY A 33 -23.97 -9.41 2.85
C GLY A 33 -24.26 -10.75 2.16
N ILE A 34 -23.45 -11.79 2.41
CA ILE A 34 -23.62 -13.13 1.83
C ILE A 34 -23.73 -14.20 2.91
N HIS A 35 -24.27 -15.37 2.55
CA HIS A 35 -24.34 -16.50 3.49
C HIS A 35 -22.92 -17.06 3.79
N PRO A 36 -22.56 -17.35 5.06
CA PRO A 36 -21.25 -17.88 5.46
C PRO A 36 -20.81 -19.10 4.64
N ARG A 37 -21.74 -20.03 4.40
CA ARG A 37 -21.52 -21.22 3.57
C ARG A 37 -21.04 -20.90 2.15
N THR A 38 -21.49 -19.81 1.54
CA THR A 38 -21.05 -19.38 0.20
C THR A 38 -19.58 -19.00 0.23
N LEU A 39 -19.16 -18.24 1.25
CA LEU A 39 -17.78 -17.84 1.44
C LEU A 39 -16.89 -19.06 1.74
N TYR A 40 -17.35 -19.95 2.64
CA TYR A 40 -16.66 -21.21 2.96
C TYR A 40 -16.36 -22.04 1.72
N ARG A 41 -17.35 -22.25 0.85
CA ARG A 41 -17.19 -23.03 -0.40
C ARG A 41 -16.13 -22.44 -1.33
N GLN A 42 -16.04 -21.11 -1.39
CA GLN A 42 -15.00 -20.44 -2.18
C GLN A 42 -13.60 -20.65 -1.57
N GLU A 43 -13.49 -20.67 -0.25
CA GLU A 43 -12.20 -20.88 0.44
C GLU A 43 -11.68 -22.31 0.35
N VAL A 44 -12.57 -23.31 0.32
CA VAL A 44 -12.20 -24.72 0.17
C VAL A 44 -12.11 -25.16 -1.29
N GLY A 45 -12.32 -24.24 -2.25
CA GLY A 45 -12.21 -24.53 -3.68
C GLY A 45 -13.39 -25.31 -4.28
N GLU A 46 -14.45 -25.56 -3.51
CA GLU A 46 -15.71 -26.14 -4.02
C GLU A 46 -16.44 -25.20 -4.99
N ALA A 47 -16.18 -23.89 -4.90
CA ALA A 47 -16.72 -22.88 -5.78
C ALA A 47 -15.62 -21.91 -6.25
N ARG A 48 -15.72 -21.45 -7.49
CA ARG A 48 -14.83 -20.40 -8.01
C ARG A 48 -15.04 -19.11 -7.20
N PRO A 49 -13.96 -18.41 -6.78
CA PRO A 49 -14.07 -17.09 -6.16
C PRO A 49 -14.85 -16.11 -7.04
N ALA A 50 -15.86 -15.47 -6.46
CA ALA A 50 -16.57 -14.40 -7.14
C ALA A 50 -15.68 -13.15 -7.19
N GLY A 51 -15.50 -12.57 -8.38
CA GLY A 51 -14.66 -11.37 -8.57
C GLY A 51 -15.01 -10.23 -7.61
N PRO A 52 -16.29 -9.86 -7.42
CA PRO A 52 -16.69 -8.81 -6.48
C PRO A 52 -16.34 -9.14 -5.02
N VAL A 53 -16.48 -10.40 -4.59
CA VAL A 53 -16.13 -10.82 -3.22
C VAL A 53 -14.64 -10.64 -2.97
N LEU A 54 -13.81 -11.14 -3.88
CA LEU A 54 -12.36 -11.02 -3.75
C LEU A 54 -11.91 -9.55 -3.80
N ARG A 55 -12.49 -8.76 -4.70
CA ARG A 55 -12.20 -7.32 -4.81
C ARG A 55 -12.57 -6.58 -3.52
N ALA A 56 -13.75 -6.85 -2.97
CA ALA A 56 -14.22 -6.22 -1.73
C ALA A 56 -13.33 -6.57 -0.55
N LEU A 57 -12.95 -7.84 -0.38
CA LEU A 57 -12.04 -8.27 0.68
C LEU A 57 -10.64 -7.63 0.54
N ARG A 58 -10.07 -7.59 -0.67
CA ARG A 58 -8.78 -6.94 -0.91
C ARG A 58 -8.83 -5.44 -0.62
N LEU A 59 -9.89 -4.77 -1.05
CA LEU A 59 -10.08 -3.35 -0.75
C LEU A 59 -10.23 -3.11 0.77
N ARG A 60 -10.94 -4.00 1.47
CA ARG A 60 -11.09 -3.95 2.93
C ARG A 60 -9.77 -4.18 3.68
N ALA A 61 -8.89 -5.01 3.12
CA ALA A 61 -7.52 -5.20 3.57
C ALA A 61 -6.60 -4.01 3.25
N GLY A 62 -7.12 -2.98 2.60
CA GLY A 62 -6.44 -1.73 2.30
C GLY A 62 -5.78 -1.67 0.93
N ASP A 63 -5.91 -2.70 0.07
CA ASP A 63 -5.33 -2.71 -1.29
C ASP A 63 -6.08 -1.73 -2.20
N LEU A 64 -5.46 -0.57 -2.47
CA LEU A 64 -6.04 0.48 -3.31
C LEU A 64 -5.94 0.16 -4.81
N GLY A 65 -5.12 -0.82 -5.20
CA GLY A 65 -5.05 -1.31 -6.58
C GLY A 65 -6.37 -1.91 -7.06
N GLN A 66 -7.27 -2.27 -6.13
CA GLN A 66 -8.62 -2.72 -6.43
C GLN A 66 -9.55 -1.60 -6.94
N CYS A 67 -9.25 -0.33 -6.63
CA CYS A 67 -10.02 0.83 -7.10
C CYS A 67 -9.62 1.24 -8.52
N HIS A 68 -8.31 1.33 -8.78
CA HIS A 68 -7.77 1.75 -10.08
C HIS A 68 -6.33 1.27 -10.25
N GLN A 69 -5.91 1.01 -11.50
CA GLN A 69 -4.59 0.43 -11.80
C GLN A 69 -3.41 1.31 -11.37
N ASP A 70 -3.57 2.63 -11.40
CA ASP A 70 -2.52 3.58 -10.98
C ASP A 70 -2.21 3.49 -9.47
N TRP A 71 -3.09 2.84 -8.69
CA TRP A 71 -2.92 2.61 -7.27
C TRP A 71 -2.35 1.21 -6.94
N GLN A 72 -1.96 0.41 -7.94
CA GLN A 72 -1.33 -0.90 -7.71
C GLN A 72 -0.10 -0.78 -6.82
N GLY A 73 -0.04 -1.51 -5.70
CA GLY A 73 1.07 -1.45 -4.73
C GLY A 73 0.87 -0.42 -3.62
N TRP A 74 -0.13 0.44 -3.73
CA TRP A 74 -0.55 1.32 -2.64
C TRP A 74 -1.52 0.61 -1.71
N ARG A 75 -1.32 0.80 -0.40
CA ARG A 75 -2.16 0.21 0.63
C ARG A 75 -2.43 1.15 1.79
N ILE A 76 -3.62 1.06 2.39
CA ILE A 76 -3.94 1.74 3.64
C ILE A 76 -3.66 0.77 4.80
N GLY A 77 -2.76 1.17 5.70
CA GLY A 77 -2.44 0.39 6.88
C GLY A 77 -3.54 0.44 7.95
N PRO A 78 -3.49 -0.45 8.96
CA PRO A 78 -4.42 -0.43 10.09
C PRO A 78 -4.29 0.85 10.95
N ASP A 79 -3.17 1.56 10.84
CA ASP A 79 -2.89 2.87 11.43
C ASP A 79 -3.50 4.04 10.62
N GLY A 80 -4.18 3.75 9.51
CA GLY A 80 -4.76 4.76 8.61
C GLY A 80 -3.74 5.49 7.75
N LEU A 81 -2.46 5.07 7.76
CA LEU A 81 -1.44 5.66 6.90
C LEU A 81 -1.43 5.03 5.52
N LEU A 82 -1.04 5.82 4.52
CA LEU A 82 -0.87 5.36 3.16
C LEU A 82 0.55 4.81 2.96
N TYR A 83 0.68 3.54 2.59
CA TYR A 83 1.94 2.88 2.32
C TYR A 83 2.08 2.55 0.84
N TRP A 84 3.33 2.54 0.39
CA TRP A 84 3.72 1.99 -0.90
C TRP A 84 4.54 0.72 -0.69
N GLU A 85 4.39 -0.29 -1.53
CA GLU A 85 5.09 -1.58 -1.42
C GLU A 85 6.60 -1.45 -1.20
N HIS A 86 7.25 -0.51 -1.90
CA HIS A 86 8.70 -0.32 -1.83
C HIS A 86 9.16 0.70 -0.77
N LEU A 87 8.24 1.35 -0.05
CA LEU A 87 8.57 2.32 0.98
C LEU A 87 8.21 1.78 2.36
N ARG A 88 9.18 1.79 3.28
CA ARG A 88 8.97 1.35 4.68
C ARG A 88 8.20 2.37 5.54
N ARG A 89 7.93 3.56 5.01
CA ARG A 89 7.28 4.67 5.71
C ARG A 89 5.86 4.86 5.17
N GLY A 90 4.91 5.05 6.07
CA GLY A 90 3.56 5.49 5.76
C GLY A 90 3.46 7.01 5.66
N PHE A 91 2.52 7.47 4.84
CA PHE A 91 2.22 8.88 4.61
C PHE A 91 0.87 9.26 5.20
N ARG A 92 0.84 10.37 5.94
CA ARG A 92 -0.41 11.03 6.35
C ARG A 92 -0.98 11.84 5.19
N PRO A 93 -2.30 12.04 5.11
CA PRO A 93 -2.91 12.89 4.08
C PRO A 93 -2.29 14.29 3.99
N GLY A 94 -1.96 14.91 5.12
CA GLY A 94 -1.31 16.21 5.15
C GLY A 94 0.11 16.22 4.56
N GLU A 95 0.86 15.12 4.69
CA GLU A 95 2.20 15.00 4.10
C GLU A 95 2.12 14.89 2.58
N ILE A 96 1.10 14.18 2.08
CA ILE A 96 0.81 14.09 0.63
C ILE A 96 0.43 15.47 0.09
N ALA A 97 -0.47 16.17 0.79
CA ALA A 97 -0.87 17.53 0.41
C ALA A 97 0.29 18.53 0.41
N ALA A 98 1.29 18.32 1.28
CA ALA A 98 2.48 19.16 1.37
C ALA A 98 3.57 18.85 0.33
N LEU A 99 3.45 17.78 -0.47
CA LEU A 99 4.46 17.38 -1.46
C LEU A 99 4.87 18.50 -2.43
N PRO A 100 3.95 19.32 -2.99
CA PRO A 100 4.34 20.42 -3.87
C PRO A 100 5.24 21.44 -3.17
N CYS A 101 4.95 21.76 -1.91
CA CYS A 101 5.76 22.67 -1.09
C CYS A 101 7.15 22.07 -0.83
N HIS A 102 7.21 20.79 -0.44
CA HIS A 102 8.47 20.09 -0.23
C HIS A 102 9.33 20.06 -1.50
N TYR A 103 8.71 19.87 -2.67
CA TYR A 103 9.39 19.93 -3.95
C TYR A 103 10.00 21.32 -4.21
N GLN A 104 9.23 22.40 -4.00
CA GLN A 104 9.73 23.76 -4.16
C GLN A 104 10.94 24.05 -3.25
N VAL A 105 10.85 23.66 -1.97
CA VAL A 105 11.96 23.80 -1.02
C VAL A 105 13.18 23.00 -1.49
N ALA A 106 13.00 21.75 -1.93
CA ALA A 106 14.10 20.93 -2.43
C ALA A 106 14.78 21.55 -3.66
N VAL A 107 14.02 22.13 -4.60
CA VAL A 107 14.56 22.84 -5.77
C VAL A 107 15.35 24.08 -5.32
N GLN A 108 14.83 24.86 -4.38
CA GLN A 108 15.51 26.05 -3.87
C GLN A 108 16.83 25.69 -3.17
N LEU A 109 16.82 24.68 -2.30
CA LEU A 109 18.02 24.18 -1.63
C LEU A 109 19.06 23.68 -2.62
N ARG A 110 18.65 23.00 -3.70
CA ARG A 110 19.57 22.58 -4.78
C ARG A 110 20.23 23.77 -5.46
N LYS A 111 19.47 24.85 -5.75
CA LYS A 111 20.02 26.09 -6.34
C LYS A 111 21.05 26.73 -5.42
N MET A 112 20.72 26.93 -4.14
CA MET A 112 21.61 27.53 -3.15
C MET A 112 22.89 26.70 -2.97
N THR A 113 22.76 25.37 -2.93
CA THR A 113 23.92 24.47 -2.82
C THR A 113 24.87 24.62 -4.01
N ARG A 114 24.33 24.77 -5.22
CA ARG A 114 25.14 24.97 -6.44
C ARG A 114 25.89 26.30 -6.41
N GLU A 115 25.22 27.36 -5.98
CA GLU A 115 25.82 28.70 -5.86
C GLU A 115 26.92 28.73 -4.79
N TYR A 116 26.65 28.15 -3.61
CA TYR A 116 27.64 28.04 -2.54
C TYR A 116 28.90 27.29 -3.00
N ARG A 117 28.75 26.17 -3.70
CA ARG A 117 29.88 25.42 -4.28
C ARG A 117 30.67 26.25 -5.29
N ARG A 118 30.00 27.07 -6.10
CA ARG A 118 30.66 27.98 -7.06
C ARG A 118 31.50 29.03 -6.34
N ILE A 119 30.95 29.68 -5.32
CA ILE A 119 31.65 30.69 -4.52
C ILE A 119 32.86 30.07 -3.82
N GLN A 120 32.69 28.90 -3.18
CA GLN A 120 33.77 28.15 -2.56
C GLN A 120 34.91 27.83 -3.55
N ALA A 121 34.58 27.41 -4.78
CA ALA A 121 35.58 27.15 -5.80
C ALA A 121 36.34 28.43 -6.22
N LEU A 122 35.65 29.58 -6.31
CA LEU A 122 36.28 30.87 -6.62
C LEU A 122 37.22 31.33 -5.51
N LEU A 123 36.80 31.23 -4.25
CA LEU A 123 37.63 31.59 -3.09
C LEU A 123 38.89 30.72 -3.01
N LYS A 124 38.76 29.39 -3.21
CA LYS A 124 39.91 28.47 -3.28
C LYS A 124 40.89 28.83 -4.41
N ARG A 125 40.39 29.27 -5.57
CA ARG A 125 41.25 29.70 -6.69
C ARG A 125 41.96 31.01 -6.38
N ARG A 126 41.31 31.96 -5.72
CA ARG A 126 41.90 33.24 -5.30
C ARG A 126 43.02 33.02 -4.28
N ASN A 127 42.79 32.19 -3.26
CA ASN A 127 43.79 31.92 -2.22
C ASN A 127 45.00 31.09 -2.69
N ARG A 128 44.98 30.51 -3.90
CA ARG A 128 46.14 29.82 -4.50
C ARG A 128 47.03 30.74 -5.34
N ARG A 129 46.60 31.98 -5.59
CA ARG A 129 47.32 32.98 -6.40
C ARG A 129 48.09 34.00 -5.56
N PHE A 130 47.97 33.91 -4.24
CA PHE A 130 48.78 34.61 -3.25
C PHE A 130 49.54 33.55 -2.46
#